data_AF-A0A955FTV4-F1
#
_entry.id   AF-A0A955FTV4-F1
#
_cell.length_a   1.000
_cell.length_b   1.000
_cell.length_c   1.000
_cell.angle_alpha   90.00
_cell.angle_beta   90.00
_cell.angle_gamma   90.00
#
_symmetry.space_group_name_H-M   'P 1'
#
loop_
_entity.id
_entity.type
_entity.pdbx_description
1 polymer ?
#
loop_
_entity_poly.entity_id
_entity_poly.type
_entity_poly.pdbx_seq_one_letter_code
_entity_poly.pdbx_strand_id
1 'polypeptide(L)'
;MRVKGDIYPHKYEPLIPYSLFEQAKSIREGYKVKPHRWGGLPFPYRGLIKCAECGCGITFETKKQKYIYGHCTSKRNDHYVTYVNEDKITAQVMNILKAITIPKQAYIQVSEVLRKSHEEKKQRYLSDMTAIEAEIKKYQLRKEKVYEDYLDNKISEDFYSRKFEEFNVKIKLKQEQRESLELANDEYYGTVSRLLRLSHNAQNLFKKANHEQKRSILNLIVSNLELDGDLLRWKYKKPFETMAFCAESNSWLRQLGSNQRPNR
;
A
#
# COMPACT_ATOMS: atom_id res chain seq x y z
N MET A 1 10.06 -12.93 -38.23
CA MET A 1 9.53 -14.18 -37.62
C MET A 1 10.45 -14.61 -36.49
N ARG A 2 9.94 -14.85 -35.28
CA ARG A 2 10.78 -15.35 -34.16
C ARG A 2 10.79 -16.87 -34.16
N VAL A 3 11.94 -17.50 -34.35
CA VAL A 3 12.12 -18.96 -34.30
C VAL A 3 13.20 -19.26 -33.27
N LYS A 4 12.86 -20.06 -32.24
CA LYS A 4 13.77 -20.45 -31.15
C LYS A 4 14.51 -19.29 -30.45
N GLY A 5 13.92 -18.10 -30.42
CA GLY A 5 14.47 -16.90 -29.76
C GLY A 5 15.02 -15.86 -30.74
N ASP A 6 15.48 -16.29 -31.91
CA ASP A 6 16.09 -15.41 -32.91
C ASP A 6 15.07 -14.85 -33.89
N ILE A 7 15.35 -13.65 -34.40
CA ILE A 7 14.49 -12.92 -35.33
C ILE A 7 15.01 -13.13 -36.75
N TYR A 8 14.22 -13.78 -37.58
CA TYR A 8 14.51 -14.00 -39.00
C TYR A 8 13.63 -13.12 -39.89
N PRO A 9 14.19 -12.54 -40.97
CA PRO A 9 13.41 -11.85 -41.99
C PRO A 9 12.49 -12.86 -42.70
N HIS A 10 11.22 -12.49 -42.89
CA HIS A 10 10.25 -13.33 -43.56
C HIS A 10 10.20 -12.98 -45.06
N LYS A 11 10.03 -13.97 -45.94
CA LYS A 11 10.04 -13.77 -47.40
C LYS A 11 8.75 -13.13 -47.95
N TYR A 12 7.67 -13.18 -47.17
CA TYR A 12 6.35 -12.69 -47.59
C TYR A 12 6.03 -11.34 -46.96
N GLU A 13 5.25 -10.54 -47.69
CA GLU A 13 4.77 -9.25 -47.22
C GLU A 13 3.90 -9.40 -45.96
N PRO A 14 4.10 -8.56 -44.93
CA PRO A 14 3.29 -8.59 -43.73
C PRO A 14 1.83 -8.23 -44.02
N LEU A 15 0.89 -9.06 -43.54
CA LEU A 15 -0.55 -8.81 -43.68
C LEU A 15 -1.04 -7.60 -42.88
N ILE A 16 -0.32 -7.22 -41.82
CA ILE A 16 -0.65 -6.08 -40.96
C ILE A 16 0.61 -5.28 -40.61
N PRO A 17 0.48 -3.97 -40.36
CA PRO A 17 1.59 -3.15 -39.87
C PRO A 17 2.13 -3.65 -38.54
N TYR A 18 3.44 -3.53 -38.35
CA TYR A 18 4.12 -3.94 -37.10
C TYR A 18 3.56 -3.22 -35.86
N SER A 19 3.18 -1.95 -36.00
CA SER A 19 2.57 -1.16 -34.93
C SER A 19 1.25 -1.77 -34.44
N LEU A 20 0.39 -2.24 -35.35
CA LEU A 20 -0.87 -2.88 -35.01
C LEU A 20 -0.65 -4.23 -34.31
N PHE A 21 0.36 -4.98 -34.77
CA PHE A 21 0.76 -6.24 -34.13
C PHE A 21 1.24 -6.03 -32.70
N GLU A 22 2.12 -5.04 -32.45
CA GLU A 22 2.60 -4.74 -31.09
C GLU A 22 1.49 -4.20 -30.19
N GLN A 23 0.56 -3.40 -30.70
CA GLN A 23 -0.61 -2.96 -29.94
C GLN A 23 -1.45 -4.16 -29.47
N ALA A 24 -1.82 -5.06 -30.39
CA ALA A 24 -2.59 -6.26 -30.07
C ALA A 24 -1.84 -7.21 -29.13
N LYS A 25 -0.53 -7.36 -29.32
CA LYS A 25 0.34 -8.15 -28.43
C LYS A 25 0.39 -7.54 -27.02
N SER A 26 0.51 -6.22 -26.88
CA SER A 26 0.49 -5.55 -25.58
C SER A 26 -0.86 -5.74 -24.86
N ILE A 27 -1.99 -5.68 -25.60
CA ILE A 27 -3.32 -5.95 -25.04
C ILE A 27 -3.41 -7.39 -24.57
N ARG A 28 -2.96 -8.35 -25.38
CA ARG A 28 -2.98 -9.79 -25.06
C ARG A 28 -2.08 -10.14 -23.87
N GLU A 29 -0.86 -9.61 -23.84
CA GLU A 29 0.11 -9.81 -22.74
C GLU A 29 -0.32 -9.06 -21.47
N GLY A 30 -1.01 -7.93 -21.62
CA GLY A 30 -1.67 -7.19 -20.54
C GLY A 30 -2.95 -7.87 -20.03
N TYR A 31 -3.54 -8.79 -20.80
CA TYR A 31 -4.77 -9.52 -20.47
C TYR A 31 -4.52 -10.60 -19.41
N LYS A 32 -4.22 -10.19 -18.17
CA LYS A 32 -4.25 -11.06 -16.98
C LYS A 32 -5.68 -11.23 -16.46
N VAL A 33 -6.64 -11.51 -17.34
CA VAL A 33 -8.02 -11.71 -16.89
C VAL A 33 -8.11 -13.06 -16.19
N LYS A 34 -8.31 -13.01 -14.87
CA LYS A 34 -8.71 -14.19 -14.11
C LYS A 34 -9.95 -14.77 -14.80
N PRO A 35 -10.00 -16.08 -15.11
CA PRO A 35 -11.15 -16.66 -15.79
C PRO A 35 -12.42 -16.29 -15.02
N HIS A 36 -13.42 -15.78 -15.75
CA HIS A 36 -14.73 -15.47 -15.20
C HIS A 36 -15.32 -16.74 -14.61
N ARG A 37 -15.28 -16.86 -13.28
CA ARG A 37 -15.96 -17.94 -12.57
C ARG A 37 -17.39 -17.49 -12.38
N TRP A 38 -18.34 -18.27 -12.90
CA TRP A 38 -19.74 -18.17 -12.50
C TRP A 38 -19.81 -18.00 -10.99
N GLY A 39 -20.54 -16.97 -10.54
CA GLY A 39 -20.66 -16.59 -9.14
C GLY A 39 -21.20 -17.76 -8.33
N GLY A 40 -20.30 -18.60 -7.83
CA GLY A 40 -20.67 -19.71 -7.00
C GLY A 40 -21.24 -19.19 -5.68
N LEU A 41 -22.04 -20.02 -5.00
CA LEU A 41 -22.67 -19.69 -3.72
C LEU A 41 -21.74 -18.86 -2.82
N PRO A 42 -22.21 -17.72 -2.29
CA PRO A 42 -21.35 -16.73 -1.68
C PRO A 42 -20.97 -17.16 -0.26
N PHE A 43 -20.14 -18.18 -0.10
CA PHE A 43 -19.58 -18.53 1.22
C PHE A 43 -18.38 -17.62 1.52
N PRO A 44 -18.26 -16.97 2.69
CA PRO A 44 -17.23 -15.96 2.95
C PRO A 44 -15.79 -16.51 2.89
N TYR A 45 -15.59 -17.79 3.22
CA TYR A 45 -14.26 -18.40 3.31
C TYR A 45 -13.83 -19.17 2.04
N ARG A 46 -14.74 -19.36 1.08
CA ARG A 46 -14.45 -20.13 -0.14
C ARG A 46 -13.26 -19.52 -0.90
N GLY A 47 -12.29 -20.37 -1.23
CA GLY A 47 -11.07 -19.98 -1.94
C GLY A 47 -10.05 -19.22 -1.09
N LEU A 48 -10.32 -18.96 0.18
CA LEU A 48 -9.36 -18.41 1.14
C LEU A 48 -8.66 -19.52 1.93
N ILE A 49 -9.44 -20.50 2.39
CA ILE A 49 -8.95 -21.60 3.23
C ILE A 49 -8.46 -22.75 2.35
N LYS A 50 -7.29 -23.27 2.68
CA LYS A 50 -6.72 -24.50 2.08
C LYS A 50 -6.64 -25.61 3.12
N CYS A 51 -6.65 -26.86 2.68
CA CYS A 51 -6.35 -28.01 3.52
C CYS A 51 -4.85 -28.02 3.84
N ALA A 52 -4.49 -28.20 5.11
CA ALA A 52 -3.09 -28.29 5.54
C ALA A 52 -2.39 -29.55 5.01
N GLU A 53 -3.12 -30.66 4.82
CA GLU A 53 -2.55 -31.94 4.40
C GLU A 53 -2.29 -32.02 2.89
N CYS A 54 -3.26 -31.65 2.06
CA CYS A 54 -3.16 -31.79 0.60
C CYS A 54 -3.02 -30.46 -0.17
N GLY A 55 -3.18 -29.31 0.51
CA GLY A 55 -3.12 -27.98 -0.10
C GLY A 55 -4.30 -27.60 -1.00
N CYS A 56 -5.31 -28.46 -1.14
CA CYS A 56 -6.53 -28.17 -1.90
C CYS A 56 -7.37 -27.09 -1.19
N GLY A 57 -8.14 -26.30 -1.96
CA GLY A 57 -9.08 -25.35 -1.37
C GLY A 57 -10.22 -26.06 -0.64
N ILE A 58 -10.62 -25.51 0.50
CA ILE A 58 -11.79 -25.99 1.26
C ILE A 58 -13.08 -25.61 0.51
N THR A 59 -13.95 -26.60 0.34
CA THR A 59 -15.26 -26.45 -0.28
C THR A 59 -16.32 -26.31 0.81
N PHE A 60 -17.23 -25.36 0.62
CA PHE A 60 -18.35 -25.10 1.52
C PHE A 60 -19.64 -25.61 0.90
N GLU A 61 -20.44 -26.30 1.72
CA GLU A 61 -21.76 -26.82 1.32
C GLU A 61 -22.79 -26.61 2.42
N THR A 62 -24.05 -26.40 2.00
CA THR A 62 -25.19 -26.25 2.90
C THR A 62 -25.84 -27.61 3.14
N LYS A 63 -25.90 -28.04 4.40
CA LYS A 63 -26.62 -29.23 4.86
C LYS A 63 -27.90 -28.83 5.59
N LYS A 64 -28.96 -29.62 5.41
CA LYS A 64 -30.28 -29.42 6.04
C LYS A 64 -30.84 -28.00 5.84
N GLN A 65 -30.55 -27.39 4.69
CA GLN A 65 -30.94 -26.01 4.32
C GLN A 65 -30.51 -24.90 5.30
N LYS A 66 -29.72 -25.20 6.32
CA LYS A 66 -29.42 -24.29 7.44
C LYS A 66 -27.95 -24.24 7.81
N TYR A 67 -27.27 -25.38 7.84
CA TYR A 67 -25.92 -25.48 8.37
C TYR A 67 -24.90 -25.49 7.26
N ILE A 68 -23.87 -24.65 7.35
CA ILE A 68 -22.80 -24.58 6.36
C ILE A 68 -21.58 -25.30 6.92
N TYR A 69 -21.03 -26.24 6.14
CA TYR A 69 -19.84 -26.99 6.50
C TYR A 69 -18.74 -26.77 5.46
N GLY A 70 -17.52 -26.53 5.94
CA GLY A 70 -16.30 -26.56 5.16
C GLY A 70 -15.64 -27.94 5.24
N HIS A 71 -15.19 -28.45 4.11
CA HIS A 71 -14.45 -29.72 4.04
C HIS A 71 -13.45 -29.73 2.88
N CYS A 72 -12.45 -30.60 2.99
CA CYS A 72 -11.55 -30.93 1.90
C CYS A 72 -12.24 -31.91 0.92
N THR A 73 -11.86 -31.86 -0.35
CA THR A 73 -12.37 -32.80 -1.37
C THR A 73 -11.45 -34.02 -1.55
N SER A 74 -10.32 -34.08 -0.85
CA SER A 74 -9.26 -35.10 -1.01
C SER A 74 -8.86 -35.40 -2.46
N LYS A 75 -9.06 -34.43 -3.36
CA LYS A 75 -8.84 -34.60 -4.80
C LYS A 75 -7.38 -34.88 -5.15
N ARG A 76 -6.44 -34.29 -4.41
CA ARG A 76 -5.01 -34.37 -4.72
C ARG A 76 -4.37 -35.62 -4.10
N ASN A 77 -4.62 -35.83 -2.80
CA ASN A 77 -4.15 -36.98 -2.04
C ASN A 77 -5.29 -37.46 -1.14
N ASP A 78 -5.40 -38.77 -0.95
CA ASP A 78 -6.37 -39.36 -0.04
C ASP A 78 -5.94 -39.15 1.41
N HIS A 79 -6.87 -38.68 2.24
CA HIS A 79 -6.69 -38.42 3.67
C HIS A 79 -8.05 -38.26 4.34
N TYR A 80 -8.05 -38.34 5.67
CA TYR A 80 -9.27 -38.23 6.47
C TYR A 80 -9.88 -36.82 6.34
N VAL A 81 -11.16 -36.75 5.93
CA VAL A 81 -11.86 -35.49 5.72
C VAL A 81 -12.74 -35.16 6.92
N THR A 82 -12.36 -34.10 7.64
CA THR A 82 -13.19 -33.52 8.70
C THR A 82 -14.13 -32.47 8.12
N TYR A 83 -15.42 -32.56 8.50
CA TYR A 83 -16.42 -31.54 8.21
C TYR A 83 -16.49 -30.53 9.36
N VAL A 84 -16.15 -29.28 9.08
CA VAL A 84 -16.11 -28.23 10.10
C VAL A 84 -17.23 -27.23 9.85
N ASN A 85 -18.04 -26.97 10.89
CA ASN A 85 -19.11 -25.98 10.82
C ASN A 85 -18.53 -24.57 10.61
N GLU A 86 -19.13 -23.78 9.72
CA GLU A 86 -18.72 -22.40 9.43
C GLU A 86 -18.67 -21.52 10.68
N ASP A 87 -19.56 -21.72 11.65
CA ASP A 87 -19.58 -20.96 12.91
C ASP A 87 -18.31 -21.21 13.72
N LYS A 88 -17.78 -22.44 13.71
CA LYS A 88 -16.51 -22.78 14.37
C LYS A 88 -15.33 -22.10 13.69
N ILE A 89 -15.31 -22.11 12.36
CA ILE A 89 -14.29 -21.40 11.55
C ILE A 89 -14.37 -19.90 11.86
N THR A 90 -15.58 -19.35 11.90
CA THR A 90 -15.82 -17.94 12.22
C THR A 90 -15.35 -17.58 13.62
N ALA A 91 -15.62 -18.41 14.63
CA ALA A 91 -15.15 -18.18 15.99
C ALA A 91 -13.61 -18.10 16.06
N GLN A 92 -12.91 -18.99 15.35
CA GLN A 92 -11.44 -18.95 15.29
C GLN A 92 -10.95 -17.68 14.58
N VAL A 93 -11.54 -17.31 13.45
CA VAL A 93 -11.24 -16.05 12.76
C VAL A 93 -11.45 -14.83 13.66
N MET A 94 -12.50 -14.84 14.48
CA MET A 94 -12.79 -13.76 15.42
C MET A 94 -11.73 -13.63 16.51
N ASN A 95 -11.08 -14.72 16.91
CA ASN A 95 -9.94 -14.71 17.83
C ASN A 95 -8.67 -14.16 17.17
N ILE A 96 -8.41 -14.54 15.91
CA ILE A 96 -7.31 -13.98 15.10
C ILE A 96 -7.44 -12.45 15.01
N LEU A 97 -8.65 -11.94 14.71
CA LEU A 97 -8.88 -10.50 14.62
C LEU A 97 -8.81 -9.79 15.99
N LYS A 98 -9.12 -10.51 17.08
CA LYS A 98 -8.98 -9.97 18.44
C LYS A 98 -7.52 -9.76 18.81
N ALA A 99 -6.62 -10.66 18.40
CA ALA A 99 -5.20 -10.59 18.74
C ALA A 99 -4.51 -9.34 18.16
N ILE A 100 -4.96 -8.83 17.01
CA ILE A 100 -4.42 -7.60 16.40
C ILE A 100 -5.08 -6.31 16.94
N THR A 101 -6.07 -6.43 17.82
CA THR A 101 -6.88 -5.29 18.26
C THR A 101 -6.07 -4.38 19.17
N ILE A 102 -5.93 -3.13 18.75
CA ILE A 102 -5.26 -2.08 19.52
C ILE A 102 -6.21 -1.59 20.63
N PRO A 103 -5.78 -1.53 21.90
CA PRO A 103 -6.57 -0.94 22.97
C PRO A 103 -6.97 0.50 22.65
N LYS A 104 -8.18 0.91 23.03
CA LYS A 104 -8.73 2.24 22.70
C LYS A 104 -7.80 3.39 23.10
N GLN A 105 -7.22 3.31 24.30
CA GLN A 105 -6.31 4.34 24.80
C GLN A 105 -5.04 4.45 23.95
N ALA A 106 -4.41 3.32 23.61
CA ALA A 106 -3.24 3.28 22.73
C ALA A 106 -3.58 3.78 21.31
N TYR A 107 -4.75 3.41 20.78
CA TYR A 107 -5.22 3.92 19.48
C TYR A 107 -5.35 5.44 19.48
N ILE A 108 -5.94 6.04 20.52
CA ILE A 108 -6.08 7.50 20.63
C ILE A 108 -4.71 8.17 20.68
N GLN A 109 -3.83 7.70 21.57
CA GLN A 109 -2.48 8.27 21.75
C GLN A 109 -1.66 8.20 20.46
N VAL A 110 -1.60 7.02 19.81
CA VAL A 110 -0.84 6.83 18.58
C VAL A 110 -1.43 7.66 17.44
N SER A 111 -2.75 7.73 17.32
CA SER A 111 -3.42 8.54 16.29
C SER A 111 -3.14 10.03 16.47
N GLU A 112 -3.13 10.52 17.71
CA GLU A 112 -2.84 11.93 17.99
C GLU A 112 -1.39 12.28 17.68
N VAL A 113 -0.43 11.44 18.10
CA VAL A 113 1.00 11.64 17.79
C VAL A 113 1.24 11.62 16.28
N LEU A 114 0.64 10.68 15.56
CA LEU A 114 0.75 10.62 14.10
C LEU A 114 0.16 11.86 13.43
N ARG A 115 -1.03 12.30 13.87
CA ARG A 115 -1.69 13.50 13.33
C ARG A 115 -0.83 14.74 13.56
N LYS A 116 -0.32 14.93 14.78
CA LYS A 116 0.52 16.08 15.13
C LYS A 116 1.81 16.08 14.31
N SER A 117 2.50 14.94 14.22
CA SER A 117 3.72 14.81 13.43
C SER A 117 3.49 15.09 11.93
N HIS A 118 2.35 14.63 11.39
CA HIS A 118 1.98 14.91 10.01
C HIS A 118 1.70 16.40 9.77
N GLU A 119 0.94 17.04 10.65
CA GLU A 119 0.63 18.46 10.55
C GLU A 119 1.89 19.32 10.67
N GLU A 120 2.77 19.04 11.64
CA GLU A 120 4.06 19.74 11.79
C GLU A 120 4.91 19.63 10.53
N LYS A 121 4.97 18.45 9.91
CA LYS A 121 5.72 18.24 8.68
C LYS A 121 5.11 19.00 7.50
N LYS A 122 3.78 19.02 7.40
CA LYS A 122 3.05 19.79 6.38
C LYS A 122 3.28 21.29 6.54
N GLN A 123 3.18 21.82 7.76
CA GLN A 123 3.43 23.23 8.04
C GLN A 123 4.87 23.63 7.71
N ARG A 124 5.85 22.80 8.07
CA ARG A 124 7.25 23.02 7.71
C ARG A 124 7.45 23.06 6.19
N TYR A 125 6.88 22.10 5.46
CA TYR A 125 6.93 22.08 4.00
C TYR A 125 6.36 23.37 3.38
N LEU A 126 5.18 23.81 3.84
CA LEU A 126 4.56 25.04 3.34
C LEU A 126 5.41 26.28 3.67
N SER A 127 5.98 26.35 4.88
CA SER A 127 6.89 27.43 5.28
C SER A 127 8.16 27.46 4.42
N ASP A 128 8.77 26.30 4.16
CA ASP A 128 9.98 26.21 3.34
C ASP A 128 9.68 26.58 1.88
N MET A 129 8.54 26.12 1.34
CA MET A 129 8.08 26.45 -0.02
C MET A 129 7.86 27.96 -0.19
N THR A 130 7.11 28.57 0.73
CA THR A 130 6.83 30.02 0.70
C THR A 130 8.11 30.86 0.82
N ALA A 131 9.06 30.45 1.66
CA ALA A 131 10.36 31.12 1.80
C ALA A 131 11.19 31.04 0.50
N ILE A 132 11.22 29.87 -0.15
CA ILE A 132 11.92 29.70 -1.43
C ILE A 132 11.28 30.53 -2.54
N GLU A 133 9.94 30.52 -2.64
CA GLU A 133 9.20 31.32 -3.63
C GLU A 133 9.41 32.83 -3.43
N ALA A 134 9.47 33.29 -2.18
CA ALA A 134 9.79 34.68 -1.86
C ALA A 134 11.21 35.07 -2.31
N GLU A 135 12.20 34.21 -2.12
CA GLU A 135 13.58 34.47 -2.60
C GLU A 135 13.66 34.46 -4.14
N ILE A 136 12.95 33.55 -4.83
CA ILE A 136 12.87 33.55 -6.30
C ILE A 136 12.28 34.88 -6.79
N LYS A 137 11.14 35.30 -6.23
CA LYS A 137 10.47 36.54 -6.60
C LYS A 137 11.36 37.76 -6.35
N LYS A 138 12.10 37.78 -5.24
CA LYS A 138 13.07 38.84 -4.91
C LYS A 138 14.18 38.95 -5.96
N TYR A 139 14.74 37.85 -6.43
CA TYR A 139 15.77 37.90 -7.48
C TYR A 139 15.21 38.23 -8.86
N GLN A 140 13.98 37.80 -9.17
CA GLN A 140 13.28 38.21 -10.39
C GLN A 140 13.07 39.74 -10.43
N LEU A 141 12.53 40.32 -9.36
CA LEU A 141 12.34 41.77 -9.25
C LEU A 141 13.66 42.55 -9.36
N ARG A 142 14.74 42.04 -8.74
CA ARG A 142 16.07 42.65 -8.86
C ARG A 142 16.63 42.58 -10.27
N LYS A 143 16.35 41.50 -11.00
CA LYS A 143 16.76 41.30 -12.39
C LYS A 143 16.02 42.28 -13.32
N GLU A 144 14.71 42.46 -13.12
CA GLU A 144 13.91 43.46 -13.83
C GLU A 144 14.44 44.88 -13.58
N LYS A 145 14.69 45.23 -12.31
CA LYS A 145 15.22 46.54 -11.95
C LYS A 145 16.60 46.82 -12.57
N VAL A 146 17.51 45.85 -12.55
CA VAL A 146 18.84 46.00 -13.17
C VAL A 146 18.73 46.19 -14.69
N TYR A 147 17.73 45.59 -15.34
CA TYR A 147 17.45 45.82 -16.75
C TYR A 147 16.94 47.25 -17.01
N GLU A 148 16.00 47.75 -16.21
CA GLU A 148 15.52 49.14 -16.31
C GLU A 148 16.65 50.16 -16.09
N ASP A 149 17.48 49.97 -15.05
CA ASP A 149 18.60 50.88 -14.76
C ASP A 149 19.66 50.87 -15.88
N TYR A 150 19.82 49.75 -16.61
CA TYR A 150 20.67 49.68 -17.80
C TYR A 150 20.07 50.47 -18.98
N LEU A 151 18.76 50.32 -19.24
CA LEU A 151 18.07 51.09 -20.29
C LEU A 151 18.12 52.60 -20.04
N ASP A 152 18.09 53.01 -18.78
CA ASP A 152 18.24 54.42 -18.35
C ASP A 152 19.70 54.90 -18.39
N ASN A 153 20.65 54.08 -18.85
CA ASN A 153 22.10 54.35 -18.87
C ASN A 153 22.71 54.68 -17.48
N LYS A 154 22.11 54.20 -16.38
CA LYS A 154 22.61 54.44 -15.02
C LYS A 154 23.76 53.51 -14.61
N ILE A 155 23.94 52.40 -15.33
CA ILE A 155 24.95 51.37 -15.05
C ILE A 155 25.67 50.96 -16.34
N SER A 156 26.89 50.44 -16.22
CA SER A 156 27.66 49.91 -17.35
C SER A 156 27.17 48.53 -17.79
N GLU A 157 27.43 48.17 -19.06
CA GLU A 157 27.12 46.86 -19.63
C GLU A 157 27.80 45.69 -18.88
N ASP A 158 29.05 45.87 -18.46
CA ASP A 158 29.78 44.90 -17.64
C ASP A 158 29.10 44.65 -16.29
N PHE A 159 28.67 45.74 -15.62
CA PHE A 159 27.98 45.65 -14.35
C PHE A 159 26.61 44.96 -14.49
N TYR A 160 25.86 45.32 -15.53
CA TYR A 160 24.60 44.67 -15.90
C TYR A 160 24.79 43.16 -16.10
N SER A 161 25.71 42.77 -16.98
CA SER A 161 25.95 41.37 -17.36
C SER A 161 26.33 40.52 -16.14
N ARG A 162 27.23 41.03 -15.30
CA ARG A 162 27.64 40.37 -14.06
C ARG A 162 26.48 40.16 -13.08
N LYS A 163 25.64 41.18 -12.87
CA LYS A 163 24.50 41.10 -11.95
C LYS A 163 23.36 40.24 -12.48
N PHE A 164 23.11 40.32 -13.78
CA PHE A 164 22.12 39.48 -14.47
C PHE A 164 22.46 38.00 -14.32
N GLU A 165 23.72 37.63 -14.55
CA GLU A 165 24.18 36.26 -14.38
C GLU A 165 24.14 35.80 -12.91
N GLU A 166 24.56 36.65 -11.98
CA GLU A 166 24.47 36.36 -10.54
C GLU A 166 23.02 36.04 -10.11
N PHE A 167 22.04 36.81 -10.57
CA PHE A 167 20.64 36.57 -10.25
C PHE A 167 20.06 35.36 -10.97
N ASN A 168 20.45 35.09 -12.22
CA ASN A 168 20.06 33.86 -12.92
C ASN A 168 20.53 32.61 -12.17
N VAL A 169 21.79 32.59 -11.73
CA VAL A 169 22.34 31.48 -10.95
C VAL A 169 21.57 31.31 -9.64
N LYS A 170 21.26 32.39 -8.92
CA LYS A 170 20.49 32.34 -7.67
C LYS A 170 19.05 31.85 -7.87
N ILE A 171 18.39 32.28 -8.94
CA ILE A 171 17.05 31.80 -9.30
C ILE A 171 17.10 30.30 -9.59
N LYS A 172 18.06 29.86 -10.42
CA LYS A 172 18.22 28.45 -10.77
C LYS A 172 18.47 27.57 -9.54
N LEU A 173 19.40 27.96 -8.66
CA LEU A 173 19.66 27.23 -7.42
C LEU A 173 18.42 27.12 -6.53
N LYS A 174 17.60 28.17 -6.45
CA LYS A 174 16.37 28.16 -5.66
C LYS A 174 15.26 27.32 -6.31
N GLN A 175 15.19 27.29 -7.64
CA GLN A 175 14.30 26.40 -8.38
C GLN A 175 14.68 24.93 -8.18
N GLU A 176 15.96 24.59 -8.26
CA GLU A 176 16.46 23.24 -7.95
C GLU A 176 16.14 22.86 -6.49
N GLN A 177 16.33 23.79 -5.55
CA GLN A 177 15.97 23.57 -4.14
C GLN A 177 14.46 23.30 -3.99
N ARG A 178 13.62 24.04 -4.71
CA ARG A 178 12.16 23.85 -4.73
C ARG A 178 11.77 22.47 -5.27
N GLU A 179 12.38 22.06 -6.37
CA GLU A 179 12.14 20.75 -7.00
C GLU A 179 12.60 19.60 -6.11
N SER A 180 13.68 19.80 -5.35
CA SER A 180 14.16 18.81 -4.37
C SER A 180 13.31 18.72 -3.10
N LEU A 181 12.43 19.70 -2.84
CA LEU A 181 11.60 19.73 -1.64
C LEU A 181 10.44 18.74 -1.81
N GLU A 182 10.60 17.53 -1.30
CA GLU A 182 9.53 16.54 -1.28
C GLU A 182 8.58 16.80 -0.11
N LEU A 183 7.27 16.89 -0.40
CA LEU A 183 6.27 16.67 0.63
C LEU A 183 6.40 15.21 1.07
N ALA A 184 6.36 14.97 2.38
CA ALA A 184 6.17 13.61 2.88
C ALA A 184 5.02 12.96 2.11
N ASN A 185 5.17 11.71 1.69
CA ASN A 185 4.09 11.04 0.97
C ASN A 185 2.79 11.09 1.83
N ASP A 186 1.84 11.96 1.48
CA ASP A 186 0.54 12.08 2.17
C ASP A 186 -0.19 10.72 2.15
N GLU A 187 0.05 9.93 1.11
CA GLU A 187 -0.44 8.57 0.98
C GLU A 187 0.08 7.66 2.10
N TYR A 188 1.32 7.85 2.56
CA TYR A 188 1.87 7.10 3.68
C TYR A 188 1.09 7.36 4.97
N TYR A 189 0.86 8.64 5.31
CA TYR A 189 0.06 8.99 6.49
C TYR A 189 -1.36 8.43 6.38
N GLY A 190 -2.00 8.61 5.22
CA GLY A 190 -3.33 8.08 4.96
C GLY A 190 -3.38 6.55 5.11
N THR A 191 -2.35 5.85 4.63
CA THR A 191 -2.25 4.39 4.74
C THR A 191 -2.06 3.94 6.19
N VAL A 192 -1.14 4.55 6.94
CA VAL A 192 -0.91 4.22 8.36
C VAL A 192 -2.17 4.49 9.19
N SER A 193 -2.83 5.62 8.98
CA SER A 193 -4.08 5.96 9.68
C SER A 193 -5.19 4.94 9.39
N ARG A 194 -5.36 4.53 8.13
CA ARG A 194 -6.34 3.49 7.74
C ARG A 194 -6.01 2.14 8.38
N LEU A 195 -4.74 1.75 8.42
CA LEU A 195 -4.29 0.49 9.03
C LEU A 195 -4.54 0.47 10.54
N LEU A 196 -4.26 1.57 11.25
CA LEU A 196 -4.55 1.68 12.68
C LEU A 196 -6.05 1.59 12.97
N ARG A 197 -6.86 2.32 12.18
CA ARG A 197 -8.32 2.29 12.31
C ARG A 197 -8.90 0.90 12.05
N LEU A 198 -8.38 0.20 11.04
CA LEU A 198 -8.76 -1.18 10.75
C LEU A 198 -8.41 -2.08 11.92
N SER A 199 -7.19 -2.00 12.43
CA SER A 199 -6.71 -2.88 13.52
C SER A 199 -7.52 -2.68 14.80
N HIS A 200 -7.85 -1.43 15.16
CA HIS A 200 -8.71 -1.14 16.31
C HIS A 200 -10.14 -1.70 16.16
N ASN A 201 -10.69 -1.71 14.95
CA ASN A 201 -12.10 -2.08 14.69
C ASN A 201 -12.29 -3.43 13.99
N ALA A 202 -11.23 -4.19 13.73
CA ALA A 202 -11.23 -5.33 12.82
C ALA A 202 -12.32 -6.34 13.16
N GLN A 203 -12.45 -6.67 14.45
CA GLN A 203 -13.45 -7.61 14.93
C GLN A 203 -14.89 -7.11 14.72
N ASN A 204 -15.15 -5.83 15.01
CA ASN A 204 -16.48 -5.22 14.85
C ASN A 204 -16.86 -5.05 13.37
N LEU A 205 -15.89 -4.66 12.53
CA LEU A 205 -16.06 -4.56 11.10
C LEU A 205 -16.38 -5.93 10.49
N PHE A 206 -15.66 -6.98 10.91
CA PHE A 206 -15.89 -8.33 10.40
C PHE A 206 -17.27 -8.88 10.77
N LYS A 207 -17.79 -8.59 11.98
CA LYS A 207 -19.15 -8.99 12.40
C LYS A 207 -20.24 -8.38 11.50
N LYS A 208 -20.11 -7.10 11.16
CA LYS A 208 -21.10 -6.35 10.38
C LYS A 208 -20.92 -6.46 8.87
N ALA A 209 -19.77 -6.97 8.42
CA ALA A 209 -19.40 -7.05 7.02
C ALA A 209 -20.20 -8.10 6.24
N ASN A 210 -20.48 -7.79 4.98
CA ASN A 210 -20.98 -8.78 4.02
C ASN A 210 -19.86 -9.77 3.61
N HIS A 211 -20.19 -10.78 2.81
CA HIS A 211 -19.23 -11.84 2.47
C HIS A 211 -18.00 -11.34 1.70
N GLU A 212 -18.13 -10.35 0.82
CA GLU A 212 -17.00 -9.78 0.07
C GLU A 212 -16.09 -8.90 0.94
N GLN A 213 -16.69 -8.15 1.85
CA GLN A 213 -15.98 -7.34 2.83
C GLN A 213 -15.21 -8.23 3.82
N LYS A 214 -15.83 -9.31 4.32
CA LYS A 214 -15.16 -10.30 5.17
C LYS A 214 -13.93 -10.89 4.46
N ARG A 215 -14.06 -11.23 3.18
CA ARG A 215 -12.93 -11.70 2.36
C ARG A 215 -11.82 -10.67 2.25
N SER A 216 -12.19 -9.42 1.96
CA SER A 216 -11.24 -8.33 1.81
C SER A 216 -10.46 -8.07 3.10
N ILE A 217 -11.15 -8.08 4.25
CA ILE A 217 -10.53 -7.95 5.57
C ILE A 217 -9.52 -9.08 5.82
N LEU A 218 -9.91 -10.34 5.56
CA LEU A 218 -9.01 -11.48 5.78
C LEU A 218 -7.82 -11.46 4.83
N ASN A 219 -8.03 -11.17 3.55
CA ASN A 219 -6.95 -11.06 2.58
C ASN A 219 -5.95 -9.95 2.91
N LEU A 220 -6.39 -8.90 3.60
CA LEU A 220 -5.50 -7.83 4.03
C LEU A 220 -4.67 -8.23 5.26
N ILE A 221 -5.27 -8.95 6.21
CA ILE A 221 -4.67 -9.22 7.52
C ILE A 221 -3.84 -10.51 7.54
N VAL A 222 -4.34 -11.59 6.94
CA VAL A 222 -3.73 -12.91 7.01
C VAL A 222 -3.31 -13.44 5.64
N SER A 223 -2.35 -14.35 5.68
CA SER A 223 -1.86 -15.17 4.59
C SER A 223 -1.86 -16.64 5.00
N ASN A 224 -1.87 -17.55 4.03
CA ASN A 224 -1.79 -18.99 4.24
C ASN A 224 -2.80 -19.50 5.29
N LEU A 225 -4.07 -19.17 5.09
CA LEU A 225 -5.13 -19.67 5.96
C LEU A 225 -5.38 -21.14 5.62
N GLU A 226 -4.98 -22.02 6.52
CA GLU A 226 -5.00 -23.47 6.35
C GLU A 226 -5.88 -24.11 7.42
N LEU A 227 -6.64 -25.14 7.04
CA LEU A 227 -7.46 -25.93 7.94
C LEU A 227 -6.77 -27.27 8.15
N ASP A 228 -6.38 -27.54 9.40
CA ASP A 228 -5.80 -28.78 9.86
C ASP A 228 -6.77 -29.44 10.85
N GLY A 229 -7.46 -30.49 10.40
CA GLY A 229 -8.61 -31.04 11.11
C GLY A 229 -9.71 -30.00 11.32
N ASP A 230 -9.92 -29.59 12.57
CA ASP A 230 -10.88 -28.55 12.97
C ASP A 230 -10.23 -27.20 13.33
N LEU A 231 -8.90 -27.10 13.31
CA LEU A 231 -8.13 -25.93 13.69
C LEU A 231 -7.62 -25.15 12.47
N LEU A 232 -7.71 -23.83 12.54
CA LEU A 232 -7.10 -22.93 11.55
C LEU A 232 -5.65 -22.67 11.91
N ARG A 233 -4.77 -22.79 10.91
CA ARG A 233 -3.41 -22.27 10.90
C ARG A 233 -3.37 -21.02 10.03
N TRP A 234 -2.67 -19.99 10.48
CA TRP A 234 -2.59 -18.72 9.76
C TRP A 234 -1.22 -18.07 9.96
N LYS A 235 -0.89 -17.16 9.05
CA LYS A 235 0.25 -16.26 9.20
C LYS A 235 -0.19 -14.81 8.98
N TYR A 236 0.07 -13.94 9.95
CA TYR A 236 -0.21 -12.51 9.78
C TYR A 236 0.67 -11.89 8.70
N LYS A 237 0.08 -10.96 7.95
CA LYS A 237 0.84 -10.07 7.06
C LYS A 237 1.40 -8.91 7.87
N LYS A 238 2.52 -8.32 7.45
CA LYS A 238 2.99 -7.06 8.01
C LYS A 238 2.03 -5.92 7.60
N PRO A 239 1.69 -4.98 8.51
CA PRO A 239 2.19 -4.80 9.87
C PRO A 239 1.37 -5.48 10.99
N PHE A 240 0.37 -6.30 10.66
CA PHE A 240 -0.51 -6.93 11.65
C PHE A 240 0.21 -7.94 12.55
N GLU A 241 1.26 -8.58 12.03
CA GLU A 241 2.16 -9.46 12.80
C GLU A 241 2.77 -8.71 14.01
N THR A 242 3.36 -7.53 13.77
CA THR A 242 3.90 -6.67 14.82
C THR A 242 2.84 -6.19 15.80
N MET A 243 1.63 -5.90 15.32
CA MET A 243 0.52 -5.47 16.19
C MET A 243 0.06 -6.60 17.12
N ALA A 244 -0.03 -7.84 16.62
CA ALA A 244 -0.34 -9.00 17.44
C ALA A 244 0.73 -9.22 18.51
N PHE A 245 2.01 -9.13 18.15
CA PHE A 245 3.12 -9.24 19.10
C PHE A 245 3.08 -8.16 20.21
N CYS A 246 2.80 -6.90 19.84
CA CYS A 246 2.66 -5.81 20.81
C CYS A 246 1.45 -6.00 21.75
N ALA A 247 0.37 -6.61 21.25
CA ALA A 247 -0.80 -6.94 22.06
C ALA A 247 -0.49 -8.03 23.09
N GLU A 248 0.26 -9.06 22.72
CA GLU A 248 0.65 -10.17 23.61
C GLU A 248 1.66 -9.73 24.67
N SER A 249 2.59 -8.85 24.32
CA SER A 249 3.63 -8.34 25.24
C SER A 249 3.14 -7.23 26.19
N ASN A 250 1.89 -6.77 26.08
CA ASN A 250 1.34 -5.57 26.74
C ASN A 250 2.21 -4.30 26.56
N SER A 251 3.18 -4.33 25.65
CA SER A 251 4.15 -3.27 25.41
C SER A 251 3.95 -2.72 24.01
N TRP A 252 3.05 -1.74 23.90
CA TRP A 252 2.88 -0.96 22.67
C TRP A 252 3.92 0.16 22.53
N LEU A 253 4.76 0.36 23.54
CA LEU A 253 5.88 1.28 23.53
C LEU A 253 7.10 0.59 22.92
N ARG A 254 7.95 1.38 22.24
CA ARG A 254 9.27 0.90 21.79
C ARG A 254 10.03 0.34 23.00
N GLN A 255 10.69 -0.81 22.83
CA GLN A 255 11.88 -1.10 23.64
C GLN A 255 12.78 0.14 23.59
N LEU A 256 13.34 0.53 24.74
CA LEU A 256 14.36 1.58 24.83
C LEU A 256 15.36 1.36 23.70
N GLY A 257 15.43 2.31 22.77
CA GLY A 257 16.29 2.17 21.59
C GLY A 257 17.74 1.94 22.00
N SER A 258 18.50 1.18 21.20
CA SER A 258 19.93 0.91 21.42
C SER A 258 20.81 2.17 21.48
N ASN A 259 20.26 3.35 21.19
CA ASN A 259 20.91 4.65 21.31
C ASN A 259 20.56 5.34 22.64
N GLN A 260 20.77 4.67 23.77
CA GLN A 260 20.85 5.40 25.03
C GLN A 260 22.15 6.19 25.04
N ARG A 261 22.07 7.52 24.95
CA ARG A 261 23.19 8.37 25.35
C ARG A 261 23.24 8.35 26.88
N PRO A 262 24.41 8.12 27.50
CA PRO A 262 24.52 8.20 28.94
C PRO A 262 24.12 9.59 29.41
N ASN A 263 23.25 9.65 30.42
CA ASN A 263 22.94 10.91 31.10
C ASN A 263 24.22 11.44 31.76
N ARG A 264 24.47 12.73 31.56
CA ARG A 264 25.55 13.49 32.20
C ARG A 264 25.35 13.57 33.71
#